data_AF-A0A6L4ALA2-F1
#
_entry.id   AF-A0A6L4ALA2-F1
#
_cell.length_a   1.000
_cell.length_b   1.000
_cell.length_c   1.000
_cell.angle_alpha   90.00
_cell.angle_beta   90.00
_cell.angle_gamma   90.00
#
_symmetry.space_group_name_H-M   'P 1'
#
loop_
_entity.id
_entity.type
_entity.pdbx_description
1 polymer ?
#
loop_
_entity_poly.entity_id
_entity_poly.type
_entity_poly.pdbx_seq_one_letter_code
_entity_poly.pdbx_strand_id
1 'polypeptide(L)'
;MGRKRSGTWQYIHLCAAVLITAILVGCAPPGNRPAEPVAAAPGHGRQFLGQIDFDEAMRQNREMLERFPHRSPGDTALFNIAKLYIHHANPKRDPAKALHYFTRLKNEFPGSAVSDEAMTWILVLQTPGQAAPKEIEATEKKRERPQAEENAELQRGRQLLGEGDFAGALRQNQAVLDRFPDRPPGDTALFNLGLIHIHYANPKRDTGLALHCFSRLVQEFPGSRHLEEAKIWVGILESLEKARQIDIEIEEKKRELRG
;
A
#
# COMPACT_ATOMS: atom_id res chain seq x y z
N MET A 1 53.19 49.46 -65.14
CA MET A 1 53.43 50.09 -63.81
C MET A 1 52.07 50.26 -63.15
N GLY A 2 51.62 49.53 -62.14
CA GLY A 2 52.36 48.94 -61.03
C GLY A 2 52.34 49.88 -59.81
N ARG A 3 51.20 50.01 -59.12
CA ARG A 3 51.20 50.30 -57.67
C ARG A 3 49.89 49.89 -56.98
N LYS A 4 50.08 48.98 -56.03
CA LYS A 4 49.15 48.31 -55.12
C LYS A 4 48.50 49.28 -54.12
N ARG A 5 47.22 49.11 -53.82
CA ARG A 5 46.60 49.36 -52.49
C ARG A 5 45.43 48.39 -52.25
N SER A 6 45.77 47.12 -52.06
CA SER A 6 44.91 46.07 -51.51
C SER A 6 45.42 45.75 -50.12
N GLY A 7 44.56 45.79 -49.09
CA GLY A 7 44.90 45.14 -47.82
C GLY A 7 44.36 45.75 -46.52
N THR A 8 43.68 46.90 -46.51
CA THR A 8 43.18 47.49 -45.24
C THR A 8 41.67 47.44 -45.06
N TRP A 9 40.88 47.37 -46.14
CA TRP A 9 39.41 47.31 -46.04
C TRP A 9 38.84 45.91 -45.78
N GLN A 10 39.56 44.85 -46.14
CA GLN A 10 39.11 43.47 -45.87
C GLN A 10 39.23 43.11 -44.38
N TYR A 11 40.23 43.63 -43.67
CA TYR A 11 40.39 43.40 -42.22
C TYR A 11 39.36 44.15 -41.37
N ILE A 12 38.91 45.34 -41.81
CA ILE A 12 37.87 46.10 -41.10
C ILE A 12 36.52 45.36 -41.15
N HIS A 13 36.18 44.76 -42.29
CA HIS A 13 34.95 43.95 -42.40
C HIS A 13 35.05 42.61 -41.65
N LEU A 14 36.22 41.97 -41.62
CA LEU A 14 36.44 40.71 -40.90
C LEU A 14 36.41 40.91 -39.37
N CYS A 15 36.97 42.02 -38.86
CA CYS A 15 36.89 42.36 -37.44
C CYS A 15 35.46 42.78 -37.02
N ALA A 16 34.71 43.49 -37.88
CA ALA A 16 33.31 43.84 -37.60
C ALA A 16 32.39 42.61 -37.55
N ALA A 17 32.61 41.60 -38.41
CA ALA A 17 31.81 40.36 -38.41
C ALA A 17 32.06 39.46 -37.19
N VAL A 18 33.30 39.42 -36.66
CA VAL A 18 33.64 38.67 -35.43
C VAL A 18 33.10 39.37 -34.17
N LEU A 19 33.07 40.70 -34.14
CA LEU A 19 32.46 41.46 -33.03
C LEU A 19 30.93 41.36 -33.01
N ILE A 20 30.27 41.31 -34.17
CA ILE A 20 28.81 41.13 -34.24
C ILE A 20 28.38 39.71 -33.84
N THR A 21 29.21 38.68 -34.10
CA THR A 21 28.92 37.30 -33.67
C THR A 21 29.25 37.04 -32.20
N ALA A 22 30.19 37.79 -31.59
CA ALA A 22 30.48 37.69 -30.16
C ALA A 22 29.46 38.41 -29.25
N ILE A 23 28.69 39.37 -29.76
CA ILE A 23 27.69 40.12 -28.98
C ILE A 23 26.33 39.39 -28.91
N LEU A 24 26.11 38.35 -29.73
CA LEU A 24 24.89 37.52 -29.70
C LEU A 24 24.97 36.27 -28.79
N VAL A 25 26.09 36.04 -28.10
CA VAL A 25 26.25 34.90 -27.15
C VAL A 25 26.25 35.35 -25.68
N GLY A 26 26.22 36.65 -25.39
CA GLY A 26 26.37 37.18 -24.04
C GLY A 26 25.20 38.02 -23.56
N CYS A 27 24.05 37.42 -23.28
CA CYS A 27 23.02 37.92 -22.35
C CYS A 27 21.94 36.84 -22.12
N ALA A 28 22.32 35.70 -21.52
CA ALA A 28 21.33 34.94 -20.77
C ALA A 28 21.21 35.61 -19.40
N PRO A 29 20.03 36.14 -19.01
CA PRO A 29 19.84 36.60 -17.64
C PRO A 29 20.12 35.42 -16.69
N PRO A 30 20.60 35.63 -15.45
CA PRO A 30 20.49 34.61 -14.43
C PRO A 30 19.00 34.35 -14.29
N GLY A 31 18.52 33.30 -14.97
CA GLY A 31 17.14 32.91 -14.92
C GLY A 31 16.81 32.74 -13.45
N ASN A 32 15.81 33.49 -12.98
CA ASN A 32 14.91 32.94 -11.98
C ASN A 32 14.71 31.49 -12.39
N ARG A 33 15.30 30.55 -11.67
CA ARG A 33 14.80 29.19 -11.71
C ARG A 33 13.38 29.35 -11.22
N PRO A 34 12.32 29.20 -12.05
CA PRO A 34 11.12 28.68 -11.44
C PRO A 34 11.61 27.44 -10.71
N ALA A 35 11.28 27.31 -9.42
CA ALA A 35 11.41 26.03 -8.75
C ALA A 35 10.95 25.00 -9.78
N GLU A 36 11.83 24.05 -10.14
CA GLU A 36 11.43 22.99 -11.05
C GLU A 36 10.05 22.56 -10.57
N PRO A 37 9.00 22.54 -11.42
CA PRO A 37 7.91 21.68 -11.05
C PRO A 37 8.61 20.35 -10.83
N VAL A 38 8.52 19.81 -9.62
CA VAL A 38 8.91 18.43 -9.36
C VAL A 38 8.07 17.67 -10.36
N ALA A 39 8.64 17.43 -11.53
CA ALA A 39 8.01 16.72 -12.60
C ALA A 39 7.79 15.38 -11.95
N ALA A 40 6.52 15.09 -11.66
CA ALA A 40 6.10 13.78 -11.24
C ALA A 40 6.78 12.83 -12.22
N ALA A 41 7.82 12.14 -11.75
CA ALA A 41 8.58 11.23 -12.57
C ALA A 41 7.54 10.29 -13.18
N PRO A 42 7.47 10.19 -14.52
CA PRO A 42 6.44 9.39 -15.15
C PRO A 42 6.58 7.98 -14.59
N GLY A 43 5.50 7.47 -14.02
CA GLY A 43 5.44 6.17 -13.40
C GLY A 43 5.90 5.09 -14.38
N HIS A 44 7.17 4.76 -14.33
CA HIS A 44 7.75 3.58 -14.97
C HIS A 44 7.88 2.49 -13.91
N GLY A 45 6.76 2.22 -13.24
CA GLY A 45 6.50 0.93 -12.61
C GLY A 45 5.61 0.12 -13.55
N ARG A 46 6.07 -0.16 -14.77
CA ARG A 46 5.38 -1.12 -15.65
C ARG A 46 6.13 -2.44 -15.59
N GLN A 47 5.54 -3.34 -14.81
CA GLN A 47 5.19 -4.68 -15.25
C GLN A 47 6.38 -5.56 -15.65
N PHE A 48 7.15 -5.99 -14.65
CA PHE A 48 7.71 -7.33 -14.72
C PHE A 48 6.61 -8.32 -14.38
N LEU A 49 6.24 -9.13 -15.38
CA LEU A 49 5.56 -10.39 -15.15
C LEU A 49 6.45 -11.23 -14.22
N GLY A 50 6.02 -11.40 -12.97
CA GLY A 50 6.44 -12.54 -12.14
C GLY A 50 7.14 -12.27 -10.82
N GLN A 51 7.78 -11.12 -10.58
CA GLN A 51 8.41 -10.84 -9.27
C GLN A 51 8.33 -9.35 -8.91
N ILE A 52 7.74 -9.05 -7.76
CA ILE A 52 7.96 -7.79 -7.05
C ILE A 52 9.41 -7.81 -6.56
N ASP A 53 10.19 -6.80 -6.95
CA ASP A 53 11.53 -6.61 -6.41
C ASP A 53 11.41 -6.10 -4.97
N PHE A 54 11.38 -7.02 -4.02
CA PHE A 54 11.25 -6.74 -2.59
C PHE A 54 12.40 -5.87 -2.07
N ASP A 55 13.60 -6.02 -2.65
CA ASP A 55 14.77 -5.27 -2.21
C ASP A 55 14.69 -3.82 -2.69
N GLU A 56 14.26 -3.59 -3.93
CA GLU A 56 14.01 -2.25 -4.44
C GLU A 56 12.82 -1.57 -3.73
N ALA A 57 11.71 -2.30 -3.51
CA ALA A 57 10.56 -1.78 -2.76
C ALA A 57 10.95 -1.41 -1.32
N MET A 58 11.77 -2.23 -0.66
CA MET A 58 12.30 -1.94 0.68
C MET A 58 13.21 -0.71 0.67
N ARG A 59 14.11 -0.59 -0.33
CA ARG A 59 15.01 0.56 -0.48
C ARG A 59 14.23 1.86 -0.66
N GLN A 60 13.24 1.88 -1.55
CA GLN A 60 12.40 3.05 -1.80
C GLN A 60 11.62 3.51 -0.56
N ASN A 61 11.03 2.57 0.19
CA ASN A 61 10.30 2.93 1.41
C ASN A 61 11.24 3.39 2.53
N ARG A 62 12.47 2.85 2.64
CA ARG A 62 13.47 3.36 3.59
C ARG A 62 13.89 4.78 3.27
N GLU A 63 14.17 5.07 2.00
CA GLU A 63 14.49 6.44 1.55
C GLU A 63 13.34 7.41 1.84
N MET A 64 12.09 6.97 1.61
CA MET A 64 10.91 7.75 1.95
C MET A 64 10.81 8.02 3.46
N LEU A 65 11.05 7.00 4.30
CA LEU A 65 11.03 7.16 5.75
C LEU A 65 12.15 8.07 6.25
N GLU A 66 13.35 8.00 5.68
CA GLU A 66 14.47 8.88 6.01
C GLU A 66 14.18 10.35 5.68
N ARG A 67 13.52 10.59 4.54
CA ARG A 67 13.14 11.95 4.10
C ARG A 67 11.94 12.51 4.87
N PHE A 68 11.08 11.64 5.40
CA PHE A 68 9.82 12.00 6.06
C PHE A 68 9.61 11.25 7.40
N PRO A 69 10.52 11.37 8.39
CA PRO A 69 10.53 10.49 9.56
C PRO A 69 9.30 10.62 10.47
N HIS A 70 8.65 11.78 10.50
CA HIS A 70 7.50 12.07 11.39
C HIS A 70 6.37 12.82 10.68
N ARG A 71 6.28 12.71 9.35
CA ARG A 71 5.16 13.26 8.57
C ARG A 71 4.87 12.37 7.38
N SER A 72 3.65 12.48 6.84
CA SER A 72 3.32 11.81 5.57
C SER A 72 4.28 12.28 4.46
N PRO A 73 4.75 11.38 3.57
CA PRO A 73 4.39 9.97 3.39
C PRO A 73 5.19 8.94 4.23
N GLY A 74 5.88 9.33 5.31
CA GLY A 74 6.61 8.39 6.18
C GLY A 74 5.73 7.37 6.90
N ASP A 75 4.47 7.72 7.17
CA ASP A 75 3.45 6.79 7.66
C ASP A 75 3.20 5.65 6.67
N THR A 76 3.00 6.01 5.40
CA THR A 76 2.85 5.08 4.28
C THR A 76 4.11 4.22 4.12
N ALA A 77 5.29 4.79 4.37
CA ALA A 77 6.55 4.05 4.31
C ALA A 77 6.61 2.96 5.38
N LEU A 78 6.29 3.30 6.64
CA LEU A 78 6.25 2.32 7.73
C LEU A 78 5.23 1.22 7.45
N PHE A 79 4.05 1.61 6.98
CA PHE A 79 2.99 0.68 6.62
C PHE A 79 3.43 -0.30 5.52
N ASN A 80 3.99 0.23 4.43
CA ASN A 80 4.49 -0.58 3.33
C ASN A 80 5.65 -1.49 3.75
N ILE A 81 6.60 -1.00 4.54
CA ILE A 81 7.70 -1.82 5.07
C ILE A 81 7.14 -2.98 5.89
N ALA A 82 6.16 -2.71 6.77
CA ALA A 82 5.51 -3.75 7.54
C ALA A 82 4.85 -4.80 6.64
N LYS A 83 4.11 -4.37 5.60
CA LYS A 83 3.48 -5.26 4.62
C LYS A 83 4.48 -6.08 3.81
N LEU A 84 5.60 -5.48 3.40
CA LEU A 84 6.70 -6.22 2.74
C LEU A 84 7.18 -7.38 3.63
N TYR A 85 7.23 -7.19 4.96
CA TYR A 85 7.65 -8.24 5.88
C TYR A 85 6.59 -9.32 6.16
N ILE A 86 5.31 -9.12 5.87
CA ILE A 86 4.29 -10.19 5.94
C ILE A 86 3.97 -10.76 4.57
N HIS A 87 4.66 -10.30 3.54
CA HIS A 87 4.37 -10.71 2.18
C HIS A 87 4.71 -12.19 1.87
N HIS A 88 3.86 -12.94 1.13
CA HIS A 88 4.16 -14.37 0.82
C HIS A 88 5.40 -14.55 -0.01
N ALA A 89 5.39 -13.86 -1.14
CA ALA A 89 6.39 -14.01 -2.17
C ALA A 89 7.71 -13.37 -1.74
N ASN A 90 7.72 -12.64 -0.61
CA ASN A 90 8.95 -12.16 -0.03
C ASN A 90 9.68 -13.32 0.67
N PRO A 91 10.85 -13.77 0.16
CA PRO A 91 11.63 -14.80 0.83
C PRO A 91 12.19 -14.32 2.18
N LYS A 92 12.23 -13.00 2.43
CA LYS A 92 12.69 -12.35 3.66
C LYS A 92 11.54 -11.97 4.60
N ARG A 93 10.33 -12.53 4.42
CA ARG A 93 9.19 -12.24 5.30
C ARG A 93 9.50 -12.61 6.76
N ASP A 94 9.06 -11.75 7.66
CA ASP A 94 9.34 -11.79 9.09
C ASP A 94 8.21 -11.03 9.83
N PRO A 95 7.15 -11.71 10.28
CA PRO A 95 6.04 -11.06 10.95
C PRO A 95 6.40 -10.36 12.25
N ALA A 96 7.50 -10.75 12.92
CA ALA A 96 8.00 -10.01 14.08
C ALA A 96 8.52 -8.64 13.66
N LYS A 97 9.22 -8.53 12.52
CA LYS A 97 9.57 -7.24 11.93
C LYS A 97 8.34 -6.47 11.46
N ALA A 98 7.37 -7.12 10.84
CA ALA A 98 6.13 -6.43 10.47
C ALA A 98 5.42 -5.83 11.69
N LEU A 99 5.29 -6.61 12.77
CA LEU A 99 4.75 -6.12 14.04
C LEU A 99 5.55 -4.94 14.59
N HIS A 100 6.88 -4.97 14.50
CA HIS A 100 7.72 -3.84 14.89
C HIS A 100 7.38 -2.58 14.07
N TYR A 101 7.31 -2.65 12.75
CA TYR A 101 7.01 -1.50 11.90
C TYR A 101 5.57 -1.00 12.03
N PHE A 102 4.58 -1.88 12.20
CA PHE A 102 3.22 -1.46 12.52
C PHE A 102 3.14 -0.77 13.89
N THR A 103 3.86 -1.29 14.89
CA THR A 103 3.92 -0.66 16.22
C THR A 103 4.57 0.72 16.15
N ARG A 104 5.63 0.88 15.34
CA ARG A 104 6.20 2.19 15.05
C ARG A 104 5.19 3.12 14.40
N LEU A 105 4.44 2.65 13.39
CA LEU A 105 3.41 3.44 12.73
C LEU A 105 2.33 3.93 13.71
N LYS A 106 1.81 3.03 14.54
CA LYS A 106 0.85 3.37 15.61
C LYS A 106 1.38 4.47 16.54
N ASN A 107 2.65 4.39 16.92
CA ASN A 107 3.23 5.30 17.92
C ASN A 107 3.69 6.64 17.31
N GLU A 108 4.25 6.62 16.10
CA GLU A 108 4.82 7.80 15.42
C GLU A 108 3.75 8.57 14.64
N PHE A 109 2.64 7.92 14.25
CA PHE A 109 1.56 8.50 13.44
C PHE A 109 0.16 8.10 13.96
N PRO A 110 -0.20 8.37 15.22
CA PRO A 110 -1.43 7.86 15.84
C PRO A 110 -2.74 8.34 15.19
N GLY A 111 -2.71 9.39 14.36
CA GLY A 111 -3.89 9.93 13.66
C GLY A 111 -3.90 9.71 12.15
N SER A 112 -2.96 8.93 11.60
CA SER A 112 -2.96 8.61 10.16
C SER A 112 -3.96 7.51 9.83
N ALA A 113 -4.62 7.59 8.67
CA ALA A 113 -5.57 6.57 8.22
C ALA A 113 -4.94 5.16 8.12
N VAL A 114 -3.66 5.07 7.76
CA VAL A 114 -2.92 3.78 7.73
C VAL A 114 -2.53 3.28 9.13
N SER A 115 -2.58 4.14 10.14
CA SER A 115 -2.34 3.79 11.55
C SER A 115 -3.51 3.00 12.14
N ASP A 116 -4.74 3.38 11.77
CA ASP A 116 -5.94 2.63 12.17
C ASP A 116 -5.93 1.21 11.58
N GLU A 117 -5.51 1.09 10.33
CA GLU A 117 -5.32 -0.22 9.70
C GLU A 117 -4.21 -1.02 10.40
N ALA A 118 -3.09 -0.38 10.73
CA ALA A 118 -1.99 -1.01 11.45
C ALA A 118 -2.42 -1.60 12.79
N MET A 119 -3.42 -1.04 13.48
CA MET A 119 -3.93 -1.61 14.72
C MET A 119 -4.60 -2.98 14.51
N THR A 120 -5.29 -3.17 13.38
CA THR A 120 -5.85 -4.48 13.00
C THR A 120 -4.73 -5.48 12.76
N TRP A 121 -3.69 -5.07 12.03
CA TRP A 121 -2.49 -5.89 11.81
C TRP A 121 -1.79 -6.27 13.12
N ILE A 122 -1.57 -5.30 14.03
CA ILE A 122 -0.96 -5.52 15.34
C ILE A 122 -1.76 -6.55 16.14
N LEU A 123 -3.09 -6.38 16.24
CA LEU A 123 -3.95 -7.28 16.99
C LEU A 123 -3.82 -8.71 16.47
N VAL A 124 -3.92 -8.88 15.15
CA VAL A 124 -3.84 -10.20 14.52
C VAL A 124 -2.46 -10.81 14.72
N LEU A 125 -1.38 -10.05 14.55
CA LEU A 125 0.00 -10.53 14.73
C LEU A 125 0.40 -10.79 16.19
N GLN A 126 -0.27 -10.18 17.16
CA GLN A 126 0.01 -10.37 18.60
C GLN A 126 -0.76 -11.54 19.23
N THR A 127 -1.77 -12.09 18.56
CA THR A 127 -2.57 -13.17 19.13
C THR A 127 -1.72 -14.45 19.25
N PRO A 128 -1.55 -15.04 20.46
CA PRO A 128 -0.66 -16.18 20.70
C PRO A 128 -1.01 -17.38 19.81
N GLY A 129 0.03 -18.05 19.28
CA GLY A 129 -0.12 -19.21 18.40
C GLY A 129 0.68 -19.20 17.08
N GLN A 130 1.48 -18.18 16.78
CA GLN A 130 2.02 -18.01 15.42
C GLN A 130 3.43 -18.56 15.20
N ALA A 131 3.53 -19.50 14.25
CA ALA A 131 4.52 -19.43 13.20
C ALA A 131 3.97 -18.52 12.08
N ALA A 132 4.84 -17.66 11.56
CA ALA A 132 4.57 -16.71 10.48
C ALA A 132 3.80 -17.29 9.28
N PRO A 133 2.54 -16.85 9.03
CA PRO A 133 1.82 -17.25 7.83
C PRO A 133 2.39 -16.55 6.59
N LYS A 134 2.33 -17.28 5.47
CA LYS A 134 2.62 -16.80 4.11
C LYS A 134 1.43 -16.00 3.59
N GLU A 135 1.77 -15.09 2.68
CA GLU A 135 0.94 -14.18 1.87
C GLU A 135 0.67 -12.88 2.70
N ILE A 136 0.42 -11.69 2.11
CA ILE A 136 0.36 -10.29 2.71
C ILE A 136 0.50 -9.19 1.63
N GLU A 137 0.28 -9.38 0.31
CA GLU A 137 0.20 -8.29 -0.69
C GLU A 137 -1.15 -8.33 -1.38
N ALA A 138 -1.95 -7.27 -1.23
CA ALA A 138 -2.19 -6.36 -2.36
C ALA A 138 -3.24 -5.30 -1.97
N THR A 139 -2.88 -4.41 -1.07
CA THR A 139 -3.56 -3.12 -0.88
C THR A 139 -2.42 -2.16 -0.61
N GLU A 140 -2.13 -1.13 -1.38
CA GLU A 140 -3.03 0.01 -1.57
C GLU A 140 -2.73 0.78 -2.87
N LYS A 141 -2.00 0.21 -3.83
CA LYS A 141 -1.55 0.97 -5.02
C LYS A 141 -2.65 1.30 -6.07
N LYS A 142 -3.92 1.28 -5.67
CA LYS A 142 -5.06 1.75 -6.49
C LYS A 142 -6.17 2.42 -5.67
N ARG A 143 -5.83 3.23 -4.67
CA ARG A 143 -6.82 4.13 -4.03
C ARG A 143 -7.00 5.47 -4.74
N GLU A 144 -6.33 5.68 -5.88
CA GLU A 144 -6.53 6.85 -6.74
C GLU A 144 -6.74 6.44 -8.20
N ARG A 145 -8.01 6.30 -8.59
CA ARG A 145 -8.58 6.59 -9.93
C ARG A 145 -10.11 6.43 -9.86
N PRO A 146 -10.89 7.17 -10.70
CA PRO A 146 -12.19 7.71 -10.32
C PRO A 146 -13.16 6.64 -9.84
N GLN A 147 -13.87 6.92 -8.74
CA GLN A 147 -15.07 6.18 -8.34
C GLN A 147 -16.03 6.13 -9.54
N ALA A 148 -15.95 5.06 -10.33
CA ALA A 148 -17.06 4.67 -11.18
C ALA A 148 -18.16 4.24 -10.21
N GLU A 149 -19.09 5.16 -9.92
CA GLU A 149 -20.32 5.00 -9.15
C GLU A 149 -20.29 3.81 -8.18
N GLU A 150 -19.53 3.97 -7.10
CA GLU A 150 -19.50 2.96 -6.07
C GLU A 150 -20.89 2.80 -5.46
N ASN A 151 -21.39 1.55 -5.35
CA ASN A 151 -22.72 1.26 -4.83
C ASN A 151 -22.98 2.03 -3.53
N ALA A 152 -24.08 2.79 -3.47
CA ALA A 152 -24.45 3.62 -2.34
C ALA A 152 -24.45 2.85 -1.00
N GLU A 153 -24.80 1.57 -1.03
CA GLU A 153 -24.77 0.69 0.14
C GLU A 153 -23.33 0.44 0.62
N LEU A 154 -22.37 0.20 -0.29
CA LEU A 154 -20.95 0.07 0.07
C LEU A 154 -20.38 1.38 0.64
N GLN A 155 -20.78 2.52 0.06
CA GLN A 155 -20.37 3.83 0.59
C GLN A 155 -20.91 4.03 2.00
N ARG A 156 -22.20 3.76 2.22
CA ARG A 156 -22.83 3.88 3.54
C ARG A 156 -22.21 2.91 4.54
N GLY A 157 -21.91 1.69 4.13
CA GLY A 157 -21.24 0.70 4.97
C GLY A 157 -19.89 1.18 5.49
N ARG A 158 -19.07 1.83 4.66
CA ARG A 158 -17.80 2.41 5.10
C ARG A 158 -17.95 3.61 6.01
N GLN A 159 -18.95 4.46 5.76
CA GLN A 159 -19.24 5.57 6.66
C GLN A 159 -19.61 5.04 8.05
N LEU A 160 -20.50 4.05 8.12
CA LEU A 160 -20.89 3.40 9.36
C LEU A 160 -19.71 2.74 10.07
N LEU A 161 -18.78 2.13 9.32
CA LEU A 161 -17.55 1.58 9.88
C LEU A 161 -16.68 2.69 10.54
N GLY A 162 -16.52 3.84 9.87
CA GLY A 162 -15.81 5.00 10.44
C GLY A 162 -16.50 5.62 11.65
N GLU A 163 -17.83 5.51 11.72
CA GLU A 163 -18.64 5.91 12.89
C GLU A 163 -18.57 4.88 14.04
N GLY A 164 -17.94 3.72 13.82
CA GLY A 164 -17.89 2.61 14.77
C GLY A 164 -19.17 1.76 14.83
N ASP A 165 -20.17 2.03 13.96
CA ASP A 165 -21.35 1.18 13.81
C ASP A 165 -21.03 -0.06 12.96
N PHE A 166 -20.31 -1.00 13.56
CA PHE A 166 -19.97 -2.27 12.92
C PHE A 166 -21.22 -3.06 12.49
N ALA A 167 -22.29 -3.02 13.28
CA ALA A 167 -23.52 -3.74 12.96
C ALA A 167 -24.21 -3.14 11.72
N GLY A 168 -24.26 -1.81 11.61
CA GLY A 168 -24.71 -1.11 10.42
C GLY A 168 -23.84 -1.39 9.21
N ALA A 169 -22.51 -1.35 9.36
CA ALA A 169 -21.57 -1.66 8.30
C ALA A 169 -21.74 -3.09 7.77
N LEU A 170 -21.92 -4.07 8.66
CA LEU A 170 -22.22 -5.47 8.28
C LEU A 170 -23.53 -5.56 7.49
N ARG A 171 -24.61 -4.92 7.96
CA ARG A 171 -25.92 -4.93 7.25
C ARG A 171 -25.82 -4.38 5.83
N GLN A 172 -25.11 -3.27 5.65
CA GLN A 172 -24.96 -2.65 4.32
C GLN A 172 -24.16 -3.54 3.36
N ASN A 173 -23.06 -4.15 3.82
CA ASN A 173 -22.29 -5.05 2.96
C ASN A 173 -23.06 -6.35 2.69
N GLN A 174 -23.81 -6.87 3.65
CA GLN A 174 -24.65 -8.05 3.43
C GLN A 174 -25.72 -7.80 2.35
N ALA A 175 -26.39 -6.64 2.39
CA ALA A 175 -27.37 -6.26 1.36
C ALA A 175 -26.77 -6.25 -0.06
N VAL A 176 -25.54 -5.76 -0.20
CA VAL A 176 -24.82 -5.77 -1.47
C VAL A 176 -24.53 -7.20 -1.91
N LEU A 177 -24.05 -8.05 -0.98
CA LEU A 177 -23.74 -9.44 -1.29
C LEU A 177 -25.00 -10.23 -1.69
N ASP A 178 -26.12 -10.01 -1.01
CA ASP A 178 -27.40 -10.66 -1.34
C ASP A 178 -27.89 -10.30 -2.75
N ARG A 179 -27.64 -9.06 -3.19
CA ARG A 179 -28.02 -8.57 -4.52
C ARG A 179 -27.01 -8.97 -5.61
N PHE A 180 -25.76 -9.18 -5.24
CA PHE A 180 -24.66 -9.50 -6.15
C PHE A 180 -23.84 -10.69 -5.62
N PRO A 181 -24.41 -11.90 -5.58
CA PRO A 181 -23.80 -13.02 -4.88
C PRO A 181 -22.51 -13.54 -5.53
N ASP A 182 -22.36 -13.39 -6.85
CA ASP A 182 -21.31 -14.02 -7.67
C ASP A 182 -20.67 -13.04 -8.69
N ARG A 183 -20.95 -11.74 -8.56
CA ARG A 183 -20.40 -10.70 -9.44
C ARG A 183 -20.10 -9.41 -8.70
N PRO A 184 -19.19 -8.55 -9.20
CA PRO A 184 -18.99 -7.23 -8.61
C PRO A 184 -20.31 -6.44 -8.56
N PRO A 185 -20.57 -5.69 -7.47
CA PRO A 185 -19.65 -5.39 -6.36
C PRO A 185 -19.69 -6.37 -5.16
N GLY A 186 -20.24 -7.58 -5.29
CA GLY A 186 -20.30 -8.59 -4.23
C GLY A 186 -18.94 -9.03 -3.69
N ASP A 187 -17.91 -9.02 -4.54
CA ASP A 187 -16.52 -9.26 -4.15
C ASP A 187 -16.04 -8.23 -3.11
N THR A 188 -16.34 -6.95 -3.33
CA THR A 188 -16.01 -5.88 -2.40
C THR A 188 -16.81 -5.99 -1.11
N ALA A 189 -18.07 -6.45 -1.19
CA ALA A 189 -18.88 -6.70 -0.01
C ALA A 189 -18.30 -7.82 0.86
N LEU A 190 -17.94 -8.97 0.28
CA LEU A 190 -17.28 -10.08 1.00
C LEU A 190 -15.98 -9.63 1.65
N PHE A 191 -15.17 -8.87 0.92
CA PHE A 191 -13.91 -8.35 1.44
C PHE A 191 -14.13 -7.46 2.66
N ASN A 192 -15.06 -6.51 2.56
CA ASN A 192 -15.40 -5.61 3.67
C ASN A 192 -15.99 -6.37 4.87
N LEU A 193 -16.87 -7.35 4.64
CA LEU A 193 -17.42 -8.20 5.72
C LEU A 193 -16.29 -8.90 6.48
N GLY A 194 -15.34 -9.48 5.75
CA GLY A 194 -14.15 -10.10 6.34
C GLY A 194 -13.38 -9.13 7.22
N LEU A 195 -13.05 -7.94 6.71
CA LEU A 195 -12.33 -6.90 7.47
C LEU A 195 -13.10 -6.44 8.71
N ILE A 196 -14.42 -6.23 8.62
CA ILE A 196 -15.25 -5.83 9.76
C ILE A 196 -15.19 -6.91 10.86
N HIS A 197 -15.21 -8.19 10.48
CA HIS A 197 -15.14 -9.30 11.42
C HIS A 197 -13.78 -9.47 12.11
N ILE A 198 -12.70 -8.83 11.65
CA ILE A 198 -11.39 -8.84 12.33
C ILE A 198 -10.96 -7.47 12.84
N HIS A 199 -11.77 -6.44 12.61
CA HIS A 199 -11.45 -5.08 13.00
C HIS A 199 -11.17 -4.97 14.51
N TYR A 200 -10.06 -4.32 14.88
CA TYR A 200 -9.59 -4.30 16.27
C TYR A 200 -10.60 -3.71 17.26
N ALA A 201 -11.33 -2.67 16.83
CA ALA A 201 -12.35 -2.00 17.63
C ALA A 201 -13.73 -2.70 17.59
N ASN A 202 -13.91 -3.77 16.80
CA ASN A 202 -15.17 -4.52 16.79
C ASN A 202 -15.23 -5.46 18.02
N PRO A 203 -16.15 -5.24 18.97
CA PRO A 203 -16.27 -6.10 20.16
C PRO A 203 -16.82 -7.49 19.81
N LYS A 204 -17.48 -7.63 18.66
CA LYS A 204 -18.04 -8.90 18.13
C LYS A 204 -17.19 -9.46 16.98
N ARG A 205 -15.90 -9.11 16.94
CA ARG A 205 -14.97 -9.67 15.96
C ARG A 205 -14.94 -11.21 16.08
N ASP A 206 -14.89 -11.88 14.95
CA ASP A 206 -14.91 -13.32 14.82
C ASP A 206 -13.99 -13.72 13.66
N THR A 207 -12.89 -14.38 14.01
CA THR A 207 -11.86 -14.80 13.05
C THR A 207 -12.36 -15.87 12.09
N GLY A 208 -13.31 -16.71 12.52
CA GLY A 208 -13.89 -17.76 11.69
C GLY A 208 -14.87 -17.20 10.66
N LEU A 209 -15.70 -16.21 11.06
CA LEU A 209 -16.56 -15.50 10.10
C LEU A 209 -15.74 -14.72 9.07
N ALA A 210 -14.64 -14.09 9.50
CA ALA A 210 -13.74 -13.43 8.57
C ALA A 210 -13.10 -14.42 7.60
N LEU A 211 -12.57 -15.55 8.11
CA LEU A 211 -12.00 -16.61 7.28
C LEU A 211 -13.00 -17.14 6.27
N HIS A 212 -14.26 -17.31 6.68
CA HIS A 212 -15.34 -17.72 5.78
C HIS A 212 -15.56 -16.69 4.66
N CYS A 213 -15.66 -15.40 4.99
CA CYS A 213 -15.85 -14.34 3.99
C CYS A 213 -14.71 -14.27 2.98
N PHE A 214 -13.46 -14.30 3.44
CA PHE A 214 -12.29 -14.24 2.57
C PHE A 214 -12.13 -15.52 1.74
N SER A 215 -12.39 -16.70 2.32
CA SER A 215 -12.39 -17.96 1.58
C SER A 215 -13.41 -17.98 0.45
N ARG A 216 -14.63 -17.49 0.71
CA ARG A 216 -15.66 -17.32 -0.32
C ARG A 216 -15.22 -16.38 -1.42
N LEU A 217 -14.60 -15.24 -1.09
CA LEU A 217 -14.07 -14.31 -2.09
C LEU A 217 -13.06 -15.00 -3.01
N VAL A 218 -12.11 -15.75 -2.42
CA VAL A 218 -11.08 -16.47 -3.18
C VAL A 218 -11.68 -17.52 -4.13
N GLN A 219 -12.74 -18.20 -3.70
CA GLN A 219 -13.39 -19.26 -4.48
C GLN A 219 -14.34 -18.71 -5.55
N GLU A 220 -15.17 -17.73 -5.19
CA GLU A 220 -16.28 -17.24 -6.01
C GLU A 220 -15.85 -16.09 -6.93
N PHE A 221 -14.75 -15.37 -6.63
CA PHE A 221 -14.32 -14.18 -7.36
C PHE A 221 -12.84 -14.19 -7.78
N PRO A 222 -12.41 -15.13 -8.65
CA PRO A 222 -11.02 -15.27 -9.09
C PRO A 222 -10.49 -14.09 -9.93
N GLY A 223 -11.36 -13.15 -10.34
CA GLY A 223 -10.99 -11.90 -11.01
C GLY A 223 -11.07 -10.66 -10.10
N SER A 224 -11.37 -10.83 -8.81
CA SER A 224 -11.52 -9.68 -7.90
C SER A 224 -10.20 -8.93 -7.73
N ARG A 225 -10.30 -7.60 -7.63
CA ARG A 225 -9.18 -6.75 -7.20
C ARG A 225 -8.70 -7.07 -5.78
N HIS A 226 -9.54 -7.71 -4.97
CA HIS A 226 -9.26 -8.07 -3.59
C HIS A 226 -8.75 -9.50 -3.45
N LEU A 227 -8.64 -10.25 -4.56
CA LEU A 227 -8.32 -11.67 -4.53
C LEU A 227 -7.02 -11.95 -3.79
N GLU A 228 -5.97 -11.24 -4.18
CA GLU A 228 -4.65 -11.48 -3.59
C GLU A 228 -4.70 -11.23 -2.10
N GLU A 229 -5.24 -10.09 -1.63
CA GLU A 229 -5.39 -9.78 -0.20
C GLU A 229 -6.30 -10.75 0.58
N ALA A 230 -7.38 -11.22 -0.05
CA ALA A 230 -8.27 -12.18 0.58
C ALA A 230 -7.60 -13.53 0.84
N LYS A 231 -6.78 -14.05 -0.10
CA LYS A 231 -5.98 -15.28 0.11
C LYS A 231 -5.12 -15.22 1.35
N ILE A 232 -4.86 -14.02 1.78
CA ILE A 232 -3.91 -13.79 2.80
C ILE A 232 -4.50 -13.68 4.17
N TRP A 233 -5.58 -12.94 4.26
CA TRP A 233 -6.41 -13.06 5.42
C TRP A 233 -6.77 -14.53 5.65
N VAL A 234 -7.03 -15.32 4.60
CA VAL A 234 -7.15 -16.79 4.70
C VAL A 234 -5.91 -17.42 5.34
N GLY A 235 -4.71 -17.23 4.76
CA GLY A 235 -3.48 -17.83 5.29
C GLY A 235 -3.18 -17.48 6.76
N ILE A 236 -3.37 -16.22 7.13
CA ILE A 236 -3.19 -15.77 8.52
C ILE A 236 -4.24 -16.35 9.45
N LEU A 237 -5.51 -16.27 9.08
CA LEU A 237 -6.61 -16.70 9.94
C LEU A 237 -6.64 -18.22 10.10
N GLU A 238 -6.31 -19.00 9.07
CA GLU A 238 -6.16 -20.46 9.20
C GLU A 238 -5.05 -20.83 10.18
N SER A 239 -3.92 -20.13 10.11
CA SER A 239 -2.79 -20.38 11.03
C SER A 239 -3.18 -20.05 12.46
N LEU A 240 -3.98 -18.99 12.65
CA LEU A 240 -4.53 -18.61 13.95
C LEU A 240 -5.53 -19.65 14.49
N GLU A 241 -6.40 -20.20 13.64
CA GLU A 241 -7.33 -21.25 14.04
C GLU A 241 -6.63 -22.55 14.39
N LYS A 242 -5.64 -22.98 13.59
CA LYS A 242 -4.83 -24.17 13.87
C LYS A 242 -4.12 -24.06 15.21
N ALA A 243 -3.55 -22.90 15.50
CA ALA A 243 -2.87 -22.67 16.77
C ALA A 243 -3.85 -22.70 17.96
N ARG A 244 -5.02 -22.06 17.82
CA ARG A 244 -6.07 -22.10 18.84
C ARG A 244 -6.51 -23.55 19.12
N GLN A 245 -6.65 -24.36 18.07
CA GLN A 245 -7.04 -25.76 18.21
C GLN A 245 -5.99 -26.57 18.99
N ILE A 246 -4.71 -26.38 18.67
CA ILE A 246 -3.59 -27.03 19.39
C ILE A 246 -3.61 -26.63 20.87
N ASP A 247 -3.82 -25.35 21.19
CA ASP A 247 -3.86 -24.88 22.57
C ASP A 247 -5.02 -25.51 23.36
N ILE A 248 -6.19 -25.66 22.73
CA ILE A 248 -7.35 -26.36 23.32
C ILE A 248 -6.99 -27.83 23.61
N GLU A 249 -6.42 -28.53 22.63
CA GLU A 249 -6.02 -29.94 22.78
C GLU A 249 -4.97 -30.14 23.88
N ILE A 250 -4.00 -29.22 24.01
CA ILE A 250 -3.00 -29.24 25.07
C ILE A 250 -3.67 -29.09 26.45
N GLU A 251 -4.63 -28.16 26.57
CA GLU A 251 -5.33 -27.91 27.83
C GLU A 251 -6.26 -29.07 28.21
N GLU A 252 -6.93 -29.69 27.24
CA GLU A 252 -7.73 -30.91 27.45
C GLU A 252 -6.86 -32.06 27.93
N LYS A 253 -5.74 -32.35 27.27
CA LYS A 253 -4.78 -33.38 27.70
C LYS A 253 -4.22 -33.12 29.10
N LYS A 254 -3.94 -31.85 29.44
CA LYS A 254 -3.50 -31.49 30.80
C LYS A 254 -4.57 -31.76 31.85
N ARG A 255 -5.85 -31.60 31.53
CA ARG A 255 -6.97 -31.91 32.44
C ARG A 255 -7.11 -33.41 32.63
N GLU A 256 -7.01 -34.18 31.55
CA GLU A 256 -7.04 -35.65 31.60
C GLU A 256 -5.89 -36.24 32.43
N LEU A 257 -4.69 -35.66 32.36
CA LEU A 257 -3.53 -36.11 33.15
C LEU A 257 -3.57 -35.70 34.63
N ARG A 258 -4.47 -34.79 35.01
CA ARG A 258 -4.63 -34.28 36.39
C ARG A 258 -5.83 -34.87 37.12
N GLY A 259 -6.73 -35.56 36.41
CA GLY A 259 -7.88 -36.29 36.98
C GLY A 259 -7.54 -37.74 37.23
#